data_AF-A0A8J8K5U5-F1
#
_entry.id   AF-A0A8J8K5U5-F1
#
_cell.length_a   1.000
_cell.length_b   1.000
_cell.length_c   1.000
_cell.angle_alpha   90.00
_cell.angle_beta   90.00
_cell.angle_gamma   90.00
#
_symmetry.space_group_name_H-M   'P 1'
#
loop_
_entity.id
_entity.type
_entity.pdbx_description
1 polymer ?
#
loop_
_entity_poly.entity_id
_entity_poly.type
_entity_poly.pdbx_seq_one_letter_code
_entity_poly.pdbx_strand_id
1 'polypeptide(L)'
;MSNNELNILFTELFGIYIEESKFRKFAFKKKFIKILSKLKGKELYNTLSKVVEVLDSKDLSHYKNLKYDLKKYKRVHVNSSYVILFYDDKTKKVYFVDYSHHDKIYKK
;
A
#
# COMPACT_ATOMS: atom_id res chain seq x y z
N MET A 1 -5.08 -27.55 5.52
CA MET A 1 -4.15 -26.65 4.79
C MET A 1 -3.12 -26.11 5.77
N SER A 2 -1.84 -26.22 5.43
CA SER A 2 -0.75 -25.64 6.21
C SER A 2 -0.65 -24.12 6.00
N ASN A 3 0.00 -23.40 6.92
CA ASN A 3 0.25 -21.96 6.77
C ASN A 3 1.05 -21.62 5.49
N ASN A 4 1.84 -22.56 4.97
CA ASN A 4 2.58 -22.38 3.73
C ASN A 4 1.67 -22.40 2.50
N GLU A 5 0.69 -23.31 2.46
CA GLU A 5 -0.26 -23.38 1.35
C GLU A 5 -1.15 -22.13 1.28
N LEU A 6 -1.56 -21.60 2.43
CA LEU A 6 -2.31 -20.33 2.49
C LEU A 6 -1.48 -19.13 1.99
N ASN A 7 -0.19 -19.09 2.31
CA ASN A 7 0.70 -18.02 1.84
C ASN A 7 0.98 -18.10 0.34
N ILE A 8 1.13 -19.31 -0.20
CA ILE A 8 1.33 -19.54 -1.64
C ILE A 8 0.06 -19.13 -2.39
N LEU A 9 -1.10 -19.67 -2.00
CA LEU A 9 -2.38 -19.33 -2.62
C LEU A 9 -2.66 -17.83 -2.55
N PHE A 10 -2.36 -17.19 -1.41
CA PHE A 10 -2.51 -15.75 -1.26
C PHE A 10 -1.54 -14.97 -2.16
N THR A 11 -0.29 -15.43 -2.32
CA THR A 11 0.69 -14.77 -3.21
C THR A 11 0.30 -14.94 -4.67
N GLU A 12 -0.18 -16.11 -5.06
CA GLU A 12 -0.67 -16.40 -6.41
C GLU A 12 -1.95 -15.63 -6.71
N LEU A 13 -2.96 -15.67 -5.83
CA LEU A 13 -4.20 -14.90 -5.96
C LEU A 13 -3.93 -13.40 -5.96
N PHE A 14 -3.05 -12.92 -5.08
CA PHE A 14 -2.67 -11.51 -5.05
C PHE A 14 -1.90 -11.13 -6.31
N GLY A 15 -0.98 -11.99 -6.79
CA GLY A 15 -0.26 -11.80 -8.05
C GLY A 15 -1.21 -11.70 -9.25
N ILE A 16 -2.16 -12.62 -9.35
CA ILE A 16 -3.20 -12.63 -10.39
C ILE A 16 -4.08 -11.39 -10.28
N TYR A 17 -4.57 -11.05 -9.08
CA TYR A 17 -5.38 -9.85 -8.85
C TYR A 17 -4.63 -8.56 -9.22
N ILE A 18 -3.33 -8.52 -8.93
CA ILE A 18 -2.46 -7.40 -9.30
C ILE A 18 -2.34 -7.26 -10.82
N GLU A 19 -2.23 -8.36 -11.57
CA GLU A 19 -2.21 -8.32 -13.03
C GLU A 19 -3.58 -7.94 -13.62
N GLU A 20 -4.66 -8.37 -12.97
CA GLU A 20 -6.03 -8.09 -13.42
C GLU A 20 -6.60 -6.75 -12.93
N SER A 21 -5.91 -6.01 -12.04
CA SER A 21 -6.43 -4.77 -11.45
C SER A 21 -6.88 -3.80 -12.55
N LYS A 22 -8.21 -3.65 -12.65
CA LYS A 22 -8.89 -3.08 -13.82
C LYS A 22 -8.73 -1.57 -13.98
N PHE A 23 -8.26 -0.85 -12.95
CA PHE A 23 -8.36 0.60 -12.91
C PHE A 23 -7.03 1.36 -13.04
N ARG A 24 -5.92 0.85 -12.48
CA ARG A 24 -4.66 1.62 -12.43
C ARG A 24 -3.42 0.73 -12.48
N LYS A 25 -2.42 1.18 -13.24
CA LYS A 25 -1.05 0.67 -13.13
C LYS A 25 -0.46 1.07 -11.77
N PHE A 26 0.45 0.28 -11.22
CA PHE A 26 1.13 0.64 -9.98
C PHE A 26 2.58 0.15 -9.92
N ALA A 27 3.30 0.59 -8.88
CA ALA A 27 4.62 0.09 -8.53
C ALA A 27 4.91 0.25 -7.03
N PHE A 28 5.72 -0.64 -6.48
CA PHE A 28 6.25 -0.50 -5.13
C PHE A 28 7.66 0.07 -5.16
N LYS A 29 7.92 1.13 -4.38
CA LYS A 29 9.29 1.62 -4.18
C LYS A 29 10.06 0.62 -3.33
N LYS A 30 11.39 0.58 -3.52
CA LYS A 30 12.31 -0.35 -2.83
C LYS A 30 12.10 -0.39 -1.31
N LYS A 31 11.85 0.78 -0.70
CA LYS A 31 11.58 0.90 0.74
C LYS A 31 10.32 0.14 1.15
N PHE A 32 9.23 0.34 0.41
CA PHE A 32 7.96 -0.34 0.66
C PHE A 32 8.10 -1.86 0.53
N ILE A 33 8.78 -2.34 -0.52
CA ILE A 33 9.08 -3.78 -0.71
C ILE A 33 9.83 -4.36 0.49
N LYS A 34 10.86 -3.65 0.98
CA LYS A 34 11.65 -4.08 2.14
C LYS A 34 10.83 -4.12 3.44
N ILE A 35 9.77 -3.32 3.54
CA ILE A 35 8.85 -3.36 4.68
C ILE A 35 7.91 -4.54 4.53
N LEU A 36 7.27 -4.70 3.36
CA LEU A 36 6.35 -5.81 3.08
C LEU A 36 6.98 -7.18 3.35
N SER A 37 8.26 -7.38 2.99
CA SER A 37 8.94 -8.66 3.24
C SER A 37 9.06 -9.04 4.72
N LYS A 38 8.97 -8.03 5.61
CA LYS A 38 9.05 -8.18 7.07
C LYS A 38 7.69 -8.34 7.73
N LEU A 39 6.62 -7.83 7.13
CA LEU A 39 5.27 -7.97 7.70
C LEU A 39 4.82 -9.43 7.61
N LYS A 40 4.02 -9.87 8.60
CA LYS A 40 3.49 -11.25 8.66
C LYS A 40 2.05 -11.24 9.17
N GLY A 41 1.34 -12.34 8.89
CA GLY A 41 -0.01 -12.58 9.40
C GLY A 41 -0.98 -11.42 9.14
N LYS A 42 -1.71 -11.01 10.18
CA LYS A 42 -2.75 -9.98 10.10
C LYS A 42 -2.23 -8.61 9.64
N GLU A 43 -1.00 -8.26 10.00
CA GLU A 43 -0.41 -6.97 9.61
C GLU A 43 -0.12 -6.91 8.10
N LEU A 44 0.45 -7.99 7.54
CA LEU A 44 0.65 -8.12 6.11
C LEU A 44 -0.69 -8.11 5.37
N TYR A 45 -1.65 -8.91 5.82
CA TYR A 45 -2.99 -8.97 5.23
C TYR A 45 -3.65 -7.60 5.17
N ASN A 46 -3.76 -6.89 6.30
CA ASN A 46 -4.37 -5.56 6.35
C ASN A 46 -3.65 -4.55 5.44
N THR A 47 -2.32 -4.63 5.37
CA THR A 47 -1.51 -3.75 4.51
C THR A 47 -1.83 -3.98 3.04
N LEU A 48 -1.91 -5.25 2.61
CA LEU A 48 -2.21 -5.59 1.23
C LEU A 48 -3.68 -5.31 0.87
N SER A 49 -4.63 -5.52 1.78
CA SER A 49 -6.02 -5.09 1.59
C SER A 49 -6.12 -3.58 1.35
N LYS A 50 -5.30 -2.76 2.02
CA LYS A 50 -5.27 -1.31 1.75
C LYS A 50 -4.57 -0.94 0.45
N VAL A 51 -3.60 -1.73 -0.01
CA VAL A 51 -3.04 -1.57 -1.36
C VAL A 51 -4.15 -1.79 -2.40
N VAL A 52 -4.90 -2.88 -2.27
CA VAL A 52 -6.05 -3.22 -3.13
C VAL A 52 -7.08 -2.10 -3.13
N GLU A 53 -7.51 -1.62 -1.96
CA GLU A 53 -8.46 -0.51 -1.82
C GLU A 53 -8.01 0.75 -2.58
N VAL A 54 -6.72 1.10 -2.49
CA VAL A 54 -6.16 2.25 -3.22
C VAL A 54 -6.19 2.02 -4.74
N LEU A 55 -5.88 0.80 -5.20
CA LEU A 55 -5.88 0.46 -6.62
C LEU A 55 -7.29 0.45 -7.22
N ASP A 56 -8.28 -0.02 -6.47
CA ASP A 56 -9.69 -0.07 -6.87
C ASP A 56 -10.41 1.28 -6.69
N SER A 57 -9.79 2.25 -6.02
CA SER A 57 -10.39 3.56 -5.85
C SER A 57 -10.56 4.29 -7.18
N LYS A 58 -11.82 4.67 -7.47
CA LYS A 58 -12.20 5.50 -8.62
C LYS A 58 -11.60 6.91 -8.58
N ASP A 59 -11.39 7.45 -7.39
CA ASP A 59 -10.81 8.79 -7.20
C ASP A 59 -9.83 8.80 -6.02
N LEU A 60 -8.57 9.14 -6.26
CA LEU A 60 -7.54 9.22 -5.22
C LEU A 60 -7.56 10.55 -4.45
N SER A 61 -8.37 11.53 -4.87
CA SER A 61 -8.45 12.85 -4.24
C SER A 61 -8.96 12.78 -2.78
N HIS A 62 -9.80 11.79 -2.47
CA HIS A 62 -10.36 11.59 -1.12
C HIS A 62 -9.31 11.21 -0.07
N TYR A 63 -8.16 10.67 -0.48
CA TYR A 63 -7.06 10.39 0.44
C TYR A 63 -6.34 11.68 0.81
N LYS A 64 -6.21 11.89 2.13
CA LYS A 64 -5.57 13.07 2.70
C LYS A 64 -4.08 13.11 2.35
N ASN A 65 -3.62 14.26 1.89
CA ASN A 65 -2.20 14.53 1.71
C ASN A 65 -1.51 14.69 3.07
N LEU A 66 -0.21 14.39 3.14
CA LEU A 66 0.61 14.82 4.25
C LEU A 66 0.79 16.35 4.24
N LYS A 67 1.27 16.88 5.36
CA LYS A 67 1.53 18.32 5.56
C LYS A 67 2.99 18.66 5.26
N TYR A 68 3.30 19.95 5.18
CA TYR A 68 4.66 20.48 5.00
C TYR A 68 5.33 19.98 3.70
N ASP A 69 6.59 19.57 3.76
CA ASP A 69 7.38 19.15 2.60
C ASP A 69 6.93 17.80 2.00
N LEU A 70 5.99 17.13 2.68
CA LEU A 70 5.47 15.82 2.28
C LEU A 70 4.13 15.90 1.54
N LYS A 71 3.66 17.10 1.15
CA LYS A 71 2.37 17.33 0.47
C LYS A 71 2.16 16.49 -0.79
N LYS A 72 3.23 16.05 -1.45
CA LYS A 72 3.17 15.17 -2.63
C LYS A 72 2.66 13.75 -2.31
N TYR A 73 2.69 13.34 -1.05
CA TYR A 73 2.27 12.02 -0.63
C TYR A 73 0.86 12.04 -0.03
N LYS A 74 0.03 11.12 -0.49
CA LYS A 74 -1.23 10.71 0.12
C LYS A 74 -0.98 9.65 1.18
N ARG A 75 -1.88 9.56 2.16
CA ARG A 75 -1.84 8.51 3.19
C ARG A 75 -3.17 7.75 3.27
N VAL A 76 -3.07 6.44 3.45
CA VAL A 76 -4.20 5.57 3.83
C VAL A 76 -3.86 4.87 5.14
N HIS A 77 -4.81 4.84 6.07
CA HIS A 77 -4.66 4.15 7.34
C HIS A 77 -4.80 2.64 7.17
N VAL A 78 -3.86 1.88 7.71
CA VAL A 78 -3.95 0.42 7.82
C VAL A 78 -4.61 0.03 9.14
N ASN A 79 -4.30 0.79 10.20
CA ASN A 79 -4.96 0.72 11.50
C ASN A 79 -4.89 2.11 12.18
N SER A 80 -5.18 2.18 13.48
CA SER A 80 -5.12 3.42 14.26
C SER A 80 -3.74 4.11 14.19
N SER A 81 -2.67 3.32 14.16
CA SER A 81 -1.29 3.78 14.33
C SER A 81 -0.49 3.86 13.03
N TYR A 82 -0.74 2.96 12.08
CA TYR A 82 0.07 2.79 10.88
C TYR A 82 -0.64 3.25 9.62
N VAL A 83 0.14 3.88 8.72
CA VAL A 83 -0.32 4.34 7.42
C VAL A 83 0.60 3.89 6.30
N ILE A 84 0.03 3.73 5.11
CA ILE A 84 0.76 3.59 3.85
C ILE A 84 0.86 4.96 3.20
N LEU A 85 2.05 5.32 2.73
CA LEU A 85 2.29 6.51 1.93
C LEU A 85 2.35 6.14 0.46
N PHE A 86 1.62 6.87 -0.36
CA PHE A 86 1.62 6.68 -1.81
C PHE A 86 1.44 8.01 -2.54
N TYR A 87 1.68 8.01 -3.84
CA TYR A 87 1.32 9.10 -4.74
C TYR A 87 0.98 8.54 -6.11
N ASP A 88 0.23 9.27 -6.90
CA ASP A 88 0.03 8.99 -8.32
C ASP A 88 0.79 9.99 -9.19
N ASP A 89 1.25 9.54 -10.36
CA ASP A 89 1.81 10.43 -11.37
C ASP A 89 0.74 10.94 -12.35
N LYS A 90 1.15 11.81 -13.28
CA LYS A 90 0.26 12.36 -14.31
C LYS A 90 -0.41 11.29 -15.20
N THR A 91 0.14 10.08 -15.25
CA THR A 91 -0.41 8.93 -15.99
C THR A 91 -1.36 8.08 -15.14
N LYS A 92 -1.71 8.56 -13.94
CA LYS A 92 -2.53 7.86 -12.93
C LYS A 92 -1.90 6.56 -12.41
N LYS A 93 -0.58 6.37 -12.61
CA LYS A 93 0.14 5.23 -12.04
C LYS A 93 0.41 5.48 -10.56
N VAL A 94 0.04 4.53 -9.71
CA VAL A 94 0.19 4.63 -8.25
C VAL A 94 1.55 4.09 -7.80
N TYR A 95 2.24 4.83 -6.94
CA TYR A 95 3.50 4.42 -6.33
C TYR A 95 3.34 4.31 -4.82
N PHE A 96 3.50 3.11 -4.28
CA PHE A 96 3.55 2.90 -2.83
C PHE A 96 4.98 3.08 -2.32
N VAL A 97 5.14 3.92 -1.30
CA VAL A 97 6.43 4.52 -0.93
C VAL A 97 6.93 4.01 0.42
N ASP A 98 6.05 4.02 1.44
CA ASP A 98 6.41 3.74 2.83
C ASP A 98 5.23 3.16 3.60
N TYR A 99 5.53 2.45 4.68
CA TYR A 99 4.57 2.00 5.70
C TYR A 99 5.15 2.38 7.06
N SER A 100 4.46 3.22 7.82
CA SER A 100 5.03 3.76 9.06
C SER A 100 3.98 4.22 10.05
N HIS A 101 4.39 4.31 11.31
CA HIS A 101 3.58 4.92 12.36
C HIS A 101 3.34 6.40 12.04
N HIS A 102 2.11 6.90 12.18
CA HIS A 102 1.76 8.26 11.79
C HIS A 102 2.62 9.34 12.50
N ASP A 103 3.03 9.09 13.74
CA ASP A 103 3.89 10.02 14.51
C ASP A 103 5.33 10.11 13.98
N LYS A 104 5.82 9.06 13.31
CA LYS A 104 7.20 9.02 12.80
C LYS A 104 7.34 9.65 11.42
N ILE A 105 6.23 9.91 10.73
CA ILE A 105 6.24 10.39 9.35
C ILE A 105 6.68 11.85 9.26
N TYR A 106 6.32 12.66 10.26
CA TYR A 106 6.70 14.08 10.32
C TYR A 106 8.04 14.33 11.02
N LYS A 107 8.67 13.30 11.57
CA LYS A 107 9.95 13.38 12.28
C LYS A 107 11.14 12.95 11.41
N LYS A 108 10.93 12.84 10.10
CA LYS A 108 11.95 12.47 9.11
C LYS A 108 12.50 13.69 8.42
#